data_AF-A0A8C4SJC5-F1
#
_entry.id   AF-A0A8C4SJC5-F1
#
_cell.length_a   1.000
_cell.length_b   1.000
_cell.length_c   1.000
_cell.angle_alpha   90.00
_cell.angle_beta   90.00
_cell.angle_gamma   90.00
#
_symmetry.space_group_name_H-M   'P 1'
#
loop_
_entity.id
_entity.type
_entity.pdbx_description
1 polymer ?
#
loop_
_entity_poly.entity_id
_entity_poly.type
_entity_poly.pdbx_seq_one_letter_code
_entity_poly.pdbx_strand_id
1 'polypeptide(L)'
;LPEVIDVEGKVWGNYKVQYLINSGLKYKPATKQVYCHPYLTQEKLIRYFHSDRIPVTAYNPLDSPERTRAKLEDPSLLEDIAIKAIAEKHHKIQAQVLTLFYIQKNNIVVPKLETPSYIAKIFDFELAQEEMERNLH
;
A
#
# COMPACT_ATOMS: atom_id res chain seq x y z
N LEU A 1 -13.83 -3.76 0.78
CA LEU A 1 -13.79 -3.11 -0.56
C LEU A 1 -13.06 -1.77 -0.37
N PRO A 2 -12.12 -1.35 -1.22
CA PRO A 2 -11.30 -0.17 -0.96
C PRO A 2 -12.12 1.13 -1.09
N GLU A 3 -12.19 1.90 -0.02
CA GLU A 3 -13.06 3.06 0.21
C GLU A 3 -12.37 4.39 -0.13
N VAL A 4 -13.10 5.42 -0.57
CA VAL A 4 -12.59 6.81 -0.72
C VAL A 4 -13.24 7.70 0.29
N ILE A 5 -12.44 8.50 0.98
CA ILE A 5 -12.91 9.54 1.89
C ILE A 5 -12.87 10.86 1.11
N ASP A 6 -14.02 11.52 0.93
CA ASP A 6 -14.06 12.88 0.37
C ASP A 6 -13.74 13.95 1.43
N VAL A 7 -13.78 15.22 1.04
CA VAL A 7 -13.50 16.36 1.93
C VAL A 7 -14.47 16.48 3.11
N GLU A 8 -15.61 15.77 3.06
CA GLU A 8 -16.63 15.72 4.11
C GLU A 8 -16.55 14.41 4.92
N GLY A 9 -15.56 13.54 4.66
CA GLY A 9 -15.39 12.29 5.38
C GLY A 9 -16.22 11.11 4.83
N LYS A 10 -16.91 11.26 3.69
CA LYS A 10 -17.84 10.24 3.18
C LYS A 10 -17.14 9.19 2.33
N VAL A 11 -17.58 7.95 2.51
CA VAL A 11 -17.01 6.74 1.91
C VAL A 11 -17.62 6.41 0.53
N TRP A 12 -16.78 6.30 -0.50
CA TRP A 12 -17.18 5.97 -1.87
C TRP A 12 -16.44 4.76 -2.45
N GLY A 13 -17.16 3.88 -3.15
CA GLY A 13 -16.55 2.77 -3.91
C GLY A 13 -15.87 3.25 -5.20
N ASN A 14 -14.96 2.43 -5.76
CA ASN A 14 -14.12 2.79 -6.92
C ASN A 14 -14.89 3.41 -8.11
N TYR A 15 -16.02 2.81 -8.51
CA TYR A 15 -16.85 3.31 -9.62
C TYR A 15 -17.43 4.71 -9.37
N LYS A 16 -17.71 5.05 -8.11
CA LYS A 16 -18.28 6.35 -7.77
C LYS A 16 -17.22 7.45 -7.85
N VAL A 17 -15.94 7.14 -7.64
CA VAL A 17 -14.86 8.12 -7.74
C VAL A 17 -14.43 8.34 -9.18
N GLN A 18 -14.41 7.28 -9.99
CA GLN A 18 -14.32 7.39 -11.45
C GLN A 18 -15.40 8.33 -12.00
N TYR A 19 -16.63 8.17 -11.52
CA TYR A 19 -17.75 9.04 -11.89
C TYR A 19 -17.53 10.50 -11.46
N LEU A 20 -17.08 10.74 -10.23
CA LEU A 20 -16.76 12.08 -9.72
C LEU A 20 -15.66 12.78 -10.53
N ILE A 21 -14.60 12.05 -10.90
CA ILE A 21 -13.51 12.61 -11.74
C ILE A 21 -14.06 13.02 -13.11
N ASN A 22 -14.96 12.23 -13.69
CA ASN A 22 -15.55 12.47 -15.00
C ASN A 22 -16.71 13.47 -15.00
N SER A 23 -17.18 13.93 -13.83
CA SER A 23 -18.35 14.82 -13.72
C SER A 23 -18.02 16.32 -13.81
N GLY A 24 -16.77 16.69 -14.12
CA GLY A 24 -16.37 18.09 -14.27
C GLY A 24 -16.25 18.88 -12.95
N LEU A 25 -15.89 18.21 -11.86
CA LEU A 25 -15.72 18.87 -10.55
C LEU A 25 -14.70 20.02 -10.61
N LYS A 26 -15.01 21.12 -9.89
CA LYS A 26 -14.08 22.25 -9.71
C LYS A 26 -12.77 21.83 -9.05
N TYR A 27 -12.83 20.86 -8.14
CA TYR A 27 -11.68 20.34 -7.41
C TYR A 27 -11.64 18.81 -7.51
N LYS A 28 -10.50 18.27 -7.94
CA LYS A 28 -10.26 16.82 -7.94
C LYS A 28 -10.00 16.30 -6.52
N PRO A 29 -10.24 15.01 -6.24
CA PRO A 29 -9.81 14.39 -4.99
C PRO A 29 -8.31 14.58 -4.76
N ALA A 30 -7.91 14.90 -3.53
CA ALA A 30 -6.51 15.12 -3.17
C ALA A 30 -5.69 13.82 -3.12
N THR A 31 -6.33 12.71 -2.72
CA THR A 31 -5.74 11.37 -2.73
C THR A 31 -6.84 10.32 -2.82
N LYS A 32 -6.47 9.12 -3.27
CA LYS A 32 -7.29 7.91 -3.17
C LYS A 32 -6.65 6.96 -2.15
N GLN A 33 -7.30 6.75 -1.01
CA GLN A 33 -6.87 5.72 -0.06
C GLN A 33 -7.37 4.33 -0.50
N VAL A 34 -6.51 3.32 -0.50
CA VAL A 34 -6.83 1.94 -0.94
C VAL A 34 -6.14 0.90 -0.08
N TYR A 35 -6.83 -0.22 0.15
CA TYR A 35 -6.23 -1.37 0.79
C TYR A 35 -5.28 -2.00 -0.21
N CYS A 36 -3.99 -2.00 0.12
CA CYS A 36 -2.95 -2.42 -0.81
C CYS A 36 -1.79 -3.05 -0.04
N HIS A 37 -1.44 -4.27 -0.43
CA HIS A 37 -0.33 -5.06 0.09
C HIS A 37 0.09 -6.05 -1.01
N PRO A 38 1.25 -6.74 -0.93
CA PRO A 38 1.77 -7.44 -2.11
C PRO A 38 0.85 -8.52 -2.70
N TYR A 39 0.00 -9.15 -1.88
CA TYR A 39 -1.03 -10.08 -2.35
C TYR A 39 -2.32 -9.39 -2.88
N LEU A 40 -2.46 -8.07 -2.70
CA LEU A 40 -3.53 -7.23 -3.24
C LEU A 40 -2.95 -5.93 -3.80
N THR A 41 -2.28 -6.03 -4.95
CA THR A 41 -1.43 -4.96 -5.49
C THR A 41 -2.18 -3.73 -6.01
N GLN A 42 -3.49 -3.82 -6.29
CA GLN A 42 -4.33 -2.74 -6.82
C GLN A 42 -3.79 -2.07 -8.11
N GLU A 43 -2.90 -2.70 -8.87
CA GLU A 43 -2.15 -2.02 -9.94
C GLU A 43 -3.00 -1.27 -10.96
N LYS A 44 -4.09 -1.89 -11.44
CA LYS A 44 -5.00 -1.26 -12.41
C LYS A 44 -5.63 0.00 -11.84
N LEU A 45 -6.03 -0.03 -10.57
CA LEU A 45 -6.63 1.09 -9.86
C LEU A 45 -5.60 2.20 -9.66
N ILE A 46 -4.39 1.85 -9.20
CA ILE A 46 -3.30 2.79 -8.97
C ILE A 46 -2.93 3.52 -10.27
N ARG A 47 -2.72 2.76 -11.36
CA ARG A 47 -2.42 3.33 -12.68
C ARG A 47 -3.50 4.30 -13.16
N TYR A 48 -4.77 3.96 -12.94
CA TYR A 48 -5.88 4.82 -13.29
C TYR A 48 -5.82 6.18 -12.56
N PHE A 49 -5.69 6.17 -11.23
CA PHE A 49 -5.62 7.43 -10.46
C PHE A 49 -4.36 8.24 -10.76
N HIS A 50 -3.21 7.57 -10.93
CA HIS A 50 -1.97 8.23 -11.32
C HIS A 50 -2.07 8.91 -12.69
N SER A 51 -2.78 8.30 -13.67
CA SER A 51 -3.00 8.91 -14.98
C SER A 51 -3.79 10.23 -14.91
N ASP A 52 -4.66 10.36 -13.90
CA ASP A 52 -5.43 11.56 -13.61
C ASP A 52 -4.72 12.54 -12.65
N ARG A 53 -3.45 12.27 -12.31
CA ARG A 53 -2.60 12.99 -11.35
C ARG A 53 -3.17 13.01 -9.93
N ILE A 54 -3.90 11.96 -9.55
CA ILE A 54 -4.41 11.77 -8.20
C ILE A 54 -3.47 10.77 -7.49
N PRO A 55 -2.76 11.17 -6.44
CA PRO A 55 -1.89 10.27 -5.69
C PRO A 55 -2.72 9.21 -4.97
N VAL A 56 -2.10 8.05 -4.73
CA VAL A 56 -2.73 6.95 -4.01
C VAL A 56 -2.07 6.78 -2.63
N THR A 57 -2.91 6.62 -1.60
CA THR A 57 -2.50 6.27 -0.25
C THR A 57 -2.77 4.79 0.01
N ALA A 58 -1.73 3.97 0.06
CA ALA A 58 -1.81 2.57 0.46
C ALA A 58 -1.95 2.46 1.98
N TYR A 59 -3.09 1.92 2.45
CA TYR A 59 -3.30 1.61 3.86
C TYR A 59 -3.14 0.11 4.14
N ASN A 60 -2.67 -0.20 5.35
CA ASN A 60 -2.38 -1.56 5.82
C ASN A 60 -1.44 -2.38 4.89
N PRO A 61 -0.23 -1.88 4.58
CA PRO A 61 0.73 -2.58 3.70
C PRO A 61 1.23 -3.93 4.26
N LEU A 62 0.98 -4.20 5.54
CA LEU A 62 1.39 -5.42 6.25
C LEU A 62 0.26 -6.46 6.39
N ASP A 63 -0.87 -6.28 5.69
CA ASP A 63 -2.06 -7.15 5.72
C ASP A 63 -2.76 -7.30 7.09
N SER A 64 -2.46 -6.41 8.05
CA SER A 64 -3.07 -6.35 9.39
C SER A 64 -3.18 -7.73 10.05
N PRO A 65 -2.06 -8.33 10.51
CA PRO A 65 -2.06 -9.67 11.09
C PRO A 65 -3.01 -9.82 12.30
N GLU A 66 -3.33 -8.71 12.97
CA GLU A 66 -4.25 -8.65 14.12
C GLU A 66 -5.74 -8.43 13.73
N ARG A 67 -6.09 -8.49 12.44
CA ARG A 67 -7.49 -8.27 12.03
C ARG A 67 -8.40 -9.31 12.70
N THR A 68 -9.56 -8.88 13.18
CA THR A 68 -10.52 -9.72 13.95
C THR A 68 -10.99 -10.99 13.23
N ARG A 69 -10.76 -11.09 11.92
CA ARG A 69 -11.10 -12.24 11.06
C ARG A 69 -9.88 -12.99 10.52
N ALA A 70 -8.67 -12.69 10.98
CA ALA A 70 -7.48 -13.43 10.59
C ALA A 70 -7.65 -14.89 11.01
N LYS A 71 -7.48 -15.80 10.06
CA LYS A 71 -7.36 -17.23 10.36
C LYS A 71 -5.90 -17.58 10.49
N LEU A 72 -5.60 -18.61 11.29
CA LEU A 72 -4.23 -19.13 11.41
C LEU A 72 -3.66 -19.61 10.05
N GLU A 73 -4.54 -20.01 9.14
CA GLU A 73 -4.23 -20.48 7.79
C GLU A 73 -4.05 -19.34 6.78
N ASP A 74 -4.36 -18.10 7.15
CA ASP A 74 -4.21 -16.97 6.23
C ASP A 74 -2.71 -16.72 5.96
N PRO A 75 -2.32 -16.45 4.70
CA PRO A 75 -0.93 -16.18 4.38
C PRO A 75 -0.46 -14.90 5.06
N SER A 76 0.66 -14.97 5.77
CA SER A 76 1.27 -13.82 6.43
C SER A 76 2.39 -13.25 5.57
N LEU A 77 2.26 -11.98 5.18
CA LEU A 77 3.31 -11.26 4.46
C LEU A 77 4.62 -11.15 5.25
N LEU A 78 4.55 -11.13 6.58
CA LEU A 78 5.74 -11.08 7.42
C LEU A 78 6.47 -12.43 7.43
N GLU A 79 5.76 -13.52 7.11
CA GLU A 79 6.30 -14.87 7.07
C GLU A 79 6.75 -15.31 5.67
N ASP A 80 6.42 -14.53 4.64
CA ASP A 80 6.77 -14.79 3.24
C ASP A 80 8.29 -14.93 3.04
N ILE A 81 8.68 -16.01 2.37
CA ILE A 81 10.09 -16.41 2.19
C ILE A 81 10.84 -15.37 1.35
N ALA A 82 10.20 -14.78 0.33
CA ALA A 82 10.83 -13.78 -0.51
C ALA A 82 11.02 -12.46 0.25
N ILE A 83 10.02 -12.03 1.04
CA ILE A 83 10.11 -10.83 1.87
C ILE A 83 11.21 -11.00 2.92
N LYS A 84 11.30 -12.17 3.58
CA LYS A 84 12.37 -12.50 4.53
C LYS A 84 13.75 -12.44 3.89
N ALA A 85 13.92 -13.02 2.71
CA ALA A 85 15.20 -13.01 2.01
C ALA A 85 15.66 -11.59 1.62
N ILE A 86 14.72 -10.73 1.20
CA ILE A 86 15.01 -9.31 0.90
C ILE A 86 15.38 -8.58 2.20
N ALA A 87 14.63 -8.79 3.27
CA ALA A 87 14.90 -8.19 4.57
C ALA A 87 16.30 -8.56 5.09
N GLU A 88 16.68 -9.84 4.98
CA GLU A 88 18.00 -10.33 5.35
C GLU A 88 19.12 -9.69 4.51
N LYS A 89 18.96 -9.65 3.18
CA LYS A 89 19.93 -9.04 2.25
C LYS A 89 20.22 -7.58 2.58
N HIS A 90 19.22 -6.82 3.00
CA HIS A 90 19.35 -5.39 3.33
C HIS A 90 19.62 -5.12 4.81
N HIS A 91 19.72 -6.16 5.65
CA HIS A 91 19.81 -6.05 7.11
C HIS A 91 18.67 -5.20 7.71
N LYS A 92 17.45 -5.44 7.21
CA LYS A 92 16.19 -4.80 7.61
C LYS A 92 15.21 -5.83 8.14
N ILE A 93 14.08 -5.34 8.63
CA ILE A 93 12.92 -6.18 8.97
C ILE A 93 11.87 -6.13 7.86
N GLN A 94 11.04 -7.16 7.78
CA GLN A 94 10.03 -7.36 6.75
C GLN A 94 9.08 -6.17 6.63
N ALA A 95 8.67 -5.58 7.77
CA ALA A 95 7.81 -4.40 7.77
C ALA A 95 8.44 -3.17 7.08
N GLN A 96 9.76 -2.99 7.17
CA GLN A 96 10.48 -1.91 6.48
C GLN A 96 10.54 -2.17 4.98
N VAL A 97 10.82 -3.41 4.57
CA VAL A 97 10.81 -3.83 3.15
C VAL A 97 9.44 -3.58 2.53
N LEU A 98 8.37 -4.05 3.16
CA LEU A 98 6.99 -3.87 2.70
C LEU A 98 6.60 -2.39 2.59
N THR A 99 7.01 -1.57 3.57
CA THR A 99 6.73 -0.14 3.55
C THR A 99 7.47 0.55 2.41
N LEU A 100 8.78 0.28 2.27
CA LEU A 100 9.61 0.88 1.24
C LEU A 100 9.19 0.46 -0.18
N PHE A 101 8.77 -0.80 -0.36
CA PHE A 101 8.23 -1.31 -1.62
C PHE A 101 7.10 -0.44 -2.17
N TYR A 102 6.15 -0.02 -1.33
CA TYR A 102 5.06 0.84 -1.78
C TYR A 102 5.48 2.29 -2.00
N ILE A 103 6.42 2.79 -1.22
CA ILE A 103 7.01 4.13 -1.40
C ILE A 103 7.72 4.20 -2.76
N GLN A 104 8.56 3.21 -3.10
CA GLN A 104 9.27 3.15 -4.37
C GLN A 104 8.33 2.93 -5.57
N LYS A 105 7.13 2.37 -5.36
CA LYS A 105 6.04 2.35 -6.35
C LYS A 105 5.26 3.68 -6.46
N ASN A 106 5.80 4.75 -5.90
CA ASN A 106 5.22 6.09 -5.90
C ASN A 106 3.84 6.16 -5.22
N ASN A 107 3.65 5.39 -4.14
CA ASN A 107 2.47 5.48 -3.29
C ASN A 107 2.80 6.18 -1.97
N ILE A 108 1.82 6.89 -1.42
CA ILE A 108 1.85 7.33 -0.03
C ILE A 108 1.52 6.10 0.83
N VAL A 109 2.28 5.84 1.89
CA VAL A 109 2.08 4.64 2.72
C VAL A 109 1.77 5.03 4.15
N VAL A 110 0.71 4.44 4.71
CA VAL A 110 0.31 4.65 6.11
C VAL A 110 0.30 3.30 6.84
N PRO A 111 1.46 2.83 7.32
CA PRO A 111 1.54 1.57 8.05
C PRO A 111 0.99 1.74 9.47
N LYS A 112 0.14 0.82 9.93
CA LYS A 112 -0.17 0.70 11.35
C LYS A 112 0.99 -0.02 12.03
N LEU A 113 1.70 0.68 12.91
CA LEU A 113 2.86 0.16 13.64
C LEU A 113 2.76 0.62 15.09
N GLU A 114 2.97 -0.30 16.03
CA GLU A 114 2.94 0.02 17.47
C GLU A 114 4.34 0.31 18.03
N THR A 115 5.41 -0.07 17.31
CA THR A 115 6.79 0.12 17.74
C THR A 115 7.53 1.13 16.87
N PRO A 116 8.07 2.23 17.42
CA PRO A 116 8.80 3.25 16.66
C PRO A 116 10.04 2.74 15.91
N SER A 117 10.67 1.66 16.36
CA SER A 117 11.82 1.06 15.67
C SER A 117 11.48 0.60 14.24
N TYR A 118 10.21 0.29 13.95
CA TYR A 118 9.77 -0.13 12.62
C TYR A 118 9.91 0.95 11.54
N ILE A 119 9.85 2.24 11.91
CA ILE A 119 9.96 3.36 10.96
C ILE A 119 11.37 3.99 10.92
N ALA A 120 12.25 3.61 11.84
CA ALA A 120 13.61 4.13 11.82
C ALA A 120 14.33 3.59 10.57
N LYS A 121 15.06 4.46 9.85
CA LYS A 121 15.97 4.06 8.77
C LYS A 121 15.30 3.40 7.55
N ILE A 122 14.01 3.66 7.30
CA ILE A 122 13.36 3.12 6.09
C ILE A 122 13.91 3.72 4.80
N PHE A 123 14.46 4.93 4.88
CA PHE A 123 15.06 5.65 3.75
C PHE A 123 16.58 5.47 3.65
N ASP A 124 17.17 4.61 4.49
CA ASP A 124 18.61 4.34 4.49
C ASP A 124 18.99 3.21 3.50
N PHE A 125 18.04 2.69 2.73
CA PHE A 125 18.24 1.64 1.74
C PHE A 125 17.26 1.78 0.58
N GLU A 126 17.51 1.05 -0.50
CA GLU A 126 16.66 1.01 -1.69
C GLU A 126 16.52 -0.43 -2.15
N LEU A 127 15.30 -0.82 -2.54
CA LEU A 127 15.02 -2.10 -3.17
C LEU A 127 15.45 -2.05 -4.63
N ALA A 128 16.23 -3.05 -5.05
CA ALA A 128 16.65 -3.19 -6.43
C ALA A 128 15.46 -3.46 -7.36
N GLN A 129 15.62 -3.19 -8.66
CA GLN A 129 14.55 -3.39 -9.63
C GLN A 129 14.04 -4.84 -9.62
N GLU A 130 14.93 -5.82 -9.49
CA GLU A 130 14.56 -7.24 -9.43
C GLU A 130 13.75 -7.59 -8.18
N GLU A 131 13.96 -6.86 -7.07
CA GLU A 131 13.21 -7.01 -5.83
C GLU A 131 11.82 -6.35 -5.92
N MET A 132 11.74 -5.26 -6.69
CA MET A 132 10.50 -4.53 -6.97
C MET A 132 9.60 -5.23 -8.01
N GLU A 133 10.21 -5.98 -8.93
CA GLU A 133 9.53 -6.78 -9.97
C GLU A 133 9.14 -8.17 -9.49
N ARG A 134 9.72 -8.63 -8.37
CA ARG A 134 9.35 -9.92 -7.79
C ARG A 134 7.88 -9.86 -7.40
N ASN A 135 7.04 -10.62 -8.11
CA ASN A 135 5.69 -10.87 -7.66
C ASN A 135 5.78 -11.70 -6.37
N LEU A 136 5.64 -11.01 -5.25
CA LEU A 136 5.39 -11.59 -3.94
C LEU A 136 4.02 -12.27 -4.06
N HIS A 137 4.02 -13.59 -4.30
CA HIS A 137 2.83 -14.42 -4.54
C HIS A 137 2.52 -15.28 -3.32
#